data_AF-A0A3D8SWX7-F1
#
_entry.id   AF-A0A3D8SWX7-F1
#
_cell.length_a   1.000
_cell.length_b   1.000
_cell.length_c   1.000
_cell.angle_alpha   90.00
_cell.angle_beta   90.00
_cell.angle_gamma   90.00
#
_symmetry.space_group_name_H-M   'P 1'
#
loop_
_entity.id
_entity.type
_entity.pdbx_description
1 polymer ?
#
loop_
_entity_poly.entity_id
_entity_poly.type
_entity_poly.pdbx_seq_one_letter_code
_entity_poly.pdbx_strand_id
1 'polypeptide(L)'
;MVDLIAANPITSMPEIKQLLRNVAIIYSPSTNCSNHEQYRQICYVPGSDRELPDQMTAAESLQILHLAARIQRLACMCLHSMQQKFVTAVEDSQGPLVAAKAAEPTSWMEEFRVYWVLWHLQHYSAFVEVSKARWAWPKDYIEDAKENFTTLNRVPRILTEQVWTVSAILADMGLRPLYGHPRSLPPSFREVKEEQEEESSKAGWTFNQYFGAARLPLFASLALPPNHHSYPVWSPPPIPSDNSRIERNWQRAPRHRMKETFASAMIRPIAGRTHQYPGFAQASQDLRYGPDEEIHSNSGRGNH
;
A
#
# COMPACT_ATOMS: atom_id res chain seq x y z
N MET A 1 -0.69 -25.95 -3.88
CA MET A 1 -0.56 -24.88 -2.85
C MET A 1 -0.19 -23.55 -3.50
N VAL A 2 0.81 -23.52 -4.38
CA VAL A 2 1.15 -22.35 -5.21
C VAL A 2 -0.05 -21.87 -6.05
N ASP A 3 -0.89 -22.80 -6.54
CA ASP A 3 -2.11 -22.46 -7.31
C ASP A 3 -3.13 -21.62 -6.52
N LEU A 4 -3.19 -21.78 -5.20
CA LEU A 4 -4.10 -21.00 -4.34
C LEU A 4 -3.63 -19.54 -4.23
N ILE A 5 -2.32 -19.31 -4.20
CA ILE A 5 -1.74 -17.97 -4.22
C ILE A 5 -1.93 -17.36 -5.61
N ALA A 6 -1.79 -18.14 -6.67
CA ALA A 6 -2.00 -17.69 -8.04
C ALA A 6 -3.47 -17.37 -8.37
N ALA A 7 -4.43 -18.00 -7.67
CA ALA A 7 -5.85 -17.76 -7.85
C ALA A 7 -6.31 -16.36 -7.40
N ASN A 8 -5.53 -15.68 -6.55
CA ASN A 8 -5.81 -14.30 -6.18
C ASN A 8 -5.31 -13.33 -7.29
N PRO A 9 -6.19 -12.53 -7.91
CA PRO A 9 -5.80 -11.67 -9.03
C PRO A 9 -4.73 -10.64 -8.68
N ILE A 10 -4.67 -10.17 -7.43
CA ILE A 10 -3.69 -9.18 -6.98
C ILE A 10 -2.33 -9.82 -6.74
N THR A 11 -2.28 -11.00 -6.13
CA THR A 11 -1.01 -11.74 -5.94
C THR A 11 -0.43 -12.25 -7.25
N SER A 12 -1.22 -12.31 -8.32
CA SER A 12 -0.72 -12.58 -9.67
C SER A 12 0.08 -11.41 -10.26
N MET A 13 -0.02 -10.20 -9.69
CA MET A 13 0.68 -9.02 -10.20
C MET A 13 2.20 -9.14 -10.03
N PRO A 14 3.00 -8.80 -11.06
CA PRO A 14 4.44 -8.96 -11.04
C PRO A 14 5.14 -8.32 -9.83
N GLU A 15 4.62 -7.21 -9.32
CA GLU A 15 5.16 -6.49 -8.17
C GLU A 15 4.90 -7.23 -6.86
N ILE A 16 3.69 -7.75 -6.68
CA ILE A 16 3.30 -8.52 -5.49
C ILE A 16 3.98 -9.89 -5.50
N LYS A 17 4.06 -10.55 -6.67
CA LYS A 17 4.82 -11.78 -6.87
C LYS A 17 6.28 -11.65 -6.43
N GLN A 18 6.93 -10.54 -6.80
CA GLN A 18 8.31 -10.28 -6.38
C GLN A 18 8.41 -10.13 -4.86
N LEU A 19 7.47 -9.44 -4.21
CA LEU A 19 7.45 -9.28 -2.75
C LEU A 19 7.22 -10.62 -2.04
N LEU A 20 6.27 -11.41 -2.53
CA LEU A 20 6.02 -12.78 -2.08
C LEU A 20 7.29 -13.64 -2.15
N ARG A 21 7.99 -13.60 -3.30
CA ARG A 21 9.26 -14.31 -3.49
C ARG A 21 10.32 -13.84 -2.49
N ASN A 22 10.52 -12.53 -2.34
CA ASN A 22 11.52 -11.98 -1.42
C ASN A 22 11.22 -12.38 0.04
N VAL A 23 9.95 -12.34 0.44
CA VAL A 23 9.52 -12.79 1.77
C VAL A 23 9.73 -14.29 1.96
N ALA A 24 9.44 -15.12 0.94
CA ALA A 24 9.71 -16.55 0.97
C ALA A 24 11.19 -16.87 1.15
N ILE A 25 12.06 -16.16 0.42
CA ILE A 25 13.51 -16.25 0.55
C ILE A 25 13.96 -15.87 1.97
N ILE A 26 13.46 -14.75 2.51
CA ILE A 26 13.81 -14.30 3.86
C ILE A 26 13.36 -15.33 4.90
N TYR A 27 12.19 -15.94 4.76
CA TYR A 27 11.75 -16.96 5.72
C TYR A 27 12.42 -18.31 5.54
N SER A 28 12.99 -18.62 4.39
CA SER A 28 13.66 -19.90 4.16
C SER A 28 14.85 -20.09 5.11
N PRO A 29 14.90 -21.18 5.90
CA PRO A 29 16.00 -21.44 6.84
C PRO A 29 17.37 -21.60 6.18
N SER A 30 17.39 -22.00 4.90
CA SER A 30 18.62 -22.17 4.11
C SER A 30 19.26 -20.84 3.69
N THR A 31 18.51 -19.73 3.77
CA THR A 31 18.98 -18.43 3.32
C THR A 31 19.75 -17.71 4.42
N ASN A 32 21.05 -17.55 4.22
CA ASN A 32 21.93 -16.73 5.05
C ASN A 32 22.56 -15.62 4.21
N CYS A 33 22.30 -14.36 4.59
CA CYS A 33 22.89 -13.19 3.94
C CYS A 33 23.92 -12.60 4.89
N SER A 34 25.15 -12.36 4.44
CA SER A 34 26.20 -11.75 5.27
C SER A 34 26.18 -10.22 5.19
N ASN A 35 25.55 -9.65 4.16
CA ASN A 35 25.52 -8.22 3.91
C ASN A 35 24.35 -7.80 2.98
N HIS A 36 24.11 -6.49 2.84
CA HIS A 36 23.02 -5.94 2.00
C HIS A 36 23.18 -6.25 0.52
N GLU A 37 24.42 -6.44 0.05
CA GLU A 37 24.70 -6.73 -1.37
C GLU A 37 24.31 -8.18 -1.70
N GLN A 38 24.65 -9.14 -0.83
CA GLN A 38 24.18 -10.52 -0.94
C GLN A 38 22.65 -10.59 -0.85
N TYR A 39 22.05 -9.88 0.10
CA TYR A 39 20.58 -9.79 0.20
C TYR A 39 19.97 -9.28 -1.12
N ARG A 40 20.53 -8.21 -1.69
CA ARG A 40 20.07 -7.63 -2.95
C ARG A 40 20.21 -8.62 -4.11
N GLN A 41 21.32 -9.33 -4.21
CA GLN A 41 21.57 -10.32 -5.27
C GLN A 41 20.55 -11.46 -5.23
N ILE A 42 20.21 -11.95 -4.04
CA ILE A 42 19.25 -13.05 -3.87
C ILE A 42 17.82 -12.57 -4.19
N CYS A 43 17.45 -11.37 -3.74
CA CYS A 43 16.13 -10.79 -3.99
C CYS A 43 15.94 -10.35 -5.45
N TYR A 44 17.02 -9.94 -6.14
CA TYR A 44 16.97 -9.39 -7.49
C TYR A 44 17.94 -10.11 -8.43
N VAL A 45 17.61 -11.36 -8.77
CA VAL A 45 18.31 -12.11 -9.81
C VAL A 45 17.81 -11.64 -11.19
N PRO A 46 18.64 -11.05 -12.05
CA PRO A 46 18.23 -10.65 -13.39
C PRO A 46 17.78 -11.87 -14.20
N GLY A 47 16.57 -11.82 -14.75
CA GLY A 47 16.04 -12.90 -15.58
C GLY A 47 15.48 -14.11 -14.82
N SER A 48 15.46 -14.09 -13.47
CA SER A 48 14.66 -15.08 -12.75
C SER A 48 13.18 -14.75 -12.94
N ASP A 49 12.39 -15.76 -13.30
CA ASP A 49 10.94 -15.63 -13.27
C ASP A 49 10.51 -15.17 -11.87
N ARG A 50 9.53 -14.26 -11.82
CA ARG A 50 9.01 -13.69 -10.55
C ARG A 50 8.16 -14.71 -9.79
N GLU A 51 8.47 -15.98 -9.94
CA GLU A 51 7.76 -17.09 -9.34
C GLU A 51 8.31 -17.35 -7.94
N LEU A 52 7.53 -18.09 -7.15
CA LEU A 52 8.01 -18.56 -5.86
C LEU A 52 9.19 -19.52 -6.09
N PRO A 53 10.13 -19.64 -5.14
CA PRO A 53 11.25 -20.57 -5.29
C PRO A 53 10.77 -21.99 -5.60
N ASP A 54 11.32 -22.62 -6.64
CA ASP A 54 10.90 -23.96 -7.11
C ASP A 54 11.06 -25.06 -6.04
N GLN A 55 11.95 -24.85 -5.06
CA GLN A 55 12.32 -25.81 -4.04
C GLN A 55 11.83 -25.42 -2.65
N MET A 56 10.58 -25.00 -2.52
CA MET A 56 9.96 -24.79 -1.21
C MET A 56 9.48 -26.10 -0.60
N THR A 57 9.78 -26.31 0.68
CA THR A 57 9.17 -27.37 1.47
C THR A 57 7.66 -27.11 1.66
N ALA A 58 6.92 -28.16 2.04
CA ALA A 58 5.48 -28.02 2.35
C ALA A 58 5.23 -27.04 3.50
N ALA A 59 6.12 -27.00 4.50
CA ALA A 59 6.02 -26.08 5.64
C ALA A 59 6.24 -24.62 5.22
N GLU A 60 7.26 -24.35 4.39
CA GLU A 60 7.50 -23.01 3.85
C GLU A 60 6.33 -22.54 2.97
N SER A 61 5.80 -23.45 2.13
CA SER A 61 4.63 -23.15 1.29
C SER A 61 3.40 -22.80 2.14
N LEU A 62 3.15 -23.56 3.20
CA LEU A 62 2.05 -23.32 4.12
C LEU A 62 2.22 -21.99 4.87
N GLN A 63 3.44 -21.66 5.29
CA GLN A 63 3.74 -20.38 5.94
C GLN A 63 3.42 -19.19 5.03
N ILE A 64 3.83 -19.25 3.75
CA ILE A 64 3.54 -18.18 2.78
C ILE A 64 2.05 -18.10 2.47
N LEU A 65 1.34 -19.24 2.40
CA LEU A 65 -0.11 -19.25 2.24
C LEU A 65 -0.82 -18.59 3.42
N HIS A 66 -0.43 -18.92 4.66
CA HIS A 66 -0.98 -18.28 5.85
C HIS A 66 -0.72 -16.78 5.88
N LEU A 67 0.48 -16.37 5.43
CA LEU A 67 0.82 -14.96 5.33
C LEU A 67 -0.04 -14.25 4.28
N ALA A 68 -0.21 -14.83 3.09
CA ALA A 68 -1.05 -14.27 2.05
C ALA A 68 -2.52 -14.13 2.51
N ALA A 69 -3.07 -15.15 3.17
CA ALA A 69 -4.42 -15.10 3.72
C ALA A 69 -4.56 -14.05 4.83
N ARG A 70 -3.49 -13.79 5.60
CA ARG A 70 -3.47 -12.75 6.62
C ARG A 70 -3.43 -11.36 5.99
N ILE A 71 -2.58 -11.15 4.99
CA ILE A 71 -2.48 -9.90 4.24
C ILE A 71 -3.79 -9.59 3.54
N GLN A 72 -4.47 -10.58 2.96
CA GLN A 72 -5.82 -10.39 2.38
C GLN A 72 -6.81 -9.89 3.42
N ARG A 73 -6.87 -10.52 4.60
CA ARG A 73 -7.78 -10.07 5.68
C ARG A 73 -7.44 -8.66 6.12
N LEU A 74 -6.16 -8.35 6.35
CA LEU A 74 -5.73 -6.99 6.69
C LEU A 74 -6.08 -5.98 5.60
N ALA A 75 -5.97 -6.34 4.32
CA ALA A 75 -6.35 -5.47 3.23
C ALA A 75 -7.85 -5.14 3.28
N CYS A 76 -8.71 -6.16 3.44
CA CYS A 76 -10.14 -5.97 3.61
C CYS A 76 -10.46 -5.07 4.82
N MET A 77 -9.80 -5.31 5.95
CA MET A 77 -9.97 -4.50 7.16
C MET A 77 -9.57 -3.05 6.94
N CYS A 78 -8.38 -2.82 6.36
CA CYS A 78 -7.87 -1.50 6.03
C CYS A 78 -8.82 -0.74 5.10
N LEU A 79 -9.26 -1.37 4.02
CA LEU A 79 -10.16 -0.77 3.04
C LEU A 79 -11.52 -0.45 3.65
N HIS A 80 -12.07 -1.36 4.46
CA HIS A 80 -13.33 -1.13 5.16
C HIS A 80 -13.23 0.06 6.13
N SER A 81 -12.19 0.10 6.97
CA SER A 81 -11.96 1.22 7.89
C SER A 81 -11.76 2.55 7.15
N MET A 82 -10.96 2.53 6.09
CA MET A 82 -10.74 3.68 5.22
C MET A 82 -12.05 4.20 4.60
N GLN A 83 -12.87 3.31 4.06
CA GLN A 83 -14.14 3.65 3.44
C GLN A 83 -15.13 4.20 4.47
N GLN A 84 -15.28 3.57 5.65
CA GLN A 84 -16.18 4.05 6.69
C GLN A 84 -15.80 5.46 7.15
N LYS A 85 -14.52 5.71 7.43
CA LYS A 85 -14.03 7.04 7.79
C LYS A 85 -14.29 8.08 6.70
N PHE A 86 -14.11 7.70 5.43
CA PHE A 86 -14.39 8.57 4.30
C PHE A 86 -15.88 8.89 4.15
N VAL A 87 -16.75 7.87 4.23
CA VAL A 87 -18.21 8.03 4.16
C VAL A 87 -18.70 8.95 5.27
N THR A 88 -18.28 8.74 6.52
CA THR A 88 -18.64 9.62 7.65
C THR A 88 -18.21 11.07 7.39
N ALA A 89 -16.96 11.30 6.97
CA ALA A 89 -16.48 12.65 6.69
C ALA A 89 -17.22 13.32 5.52
N VAL A 90 -17.61 12.57 4.50
CA VAL A 90 -18.41 13.07 3.37
C VAL A 90 -19.85 13.35 3.79
N GLU A 91 -20.45 12.50 4.63
CA GLU A 91 -21.80 12.72 5.16
C GLU A 91 -21.86 14.00 5.98
N ASP A 92 -20.90 14.20 6.88
CA ASP A 92 -20.79 15.38 7.74
C ASP A 92 -20.60 16.68 6.94
N SER A 93 -19.94 16.61 5.78
CA SER A 93 -19.56 17.80 5.00
C SER A 93 -20.43 18.07 3.76
N GLN A 94 -21.00 17.03 3.15
CA GLN A 94 -21.72 17.10 1.86
C GLN A 94 -23.10 16.42 1.87
N GLY A 95 -23.47 15.79 2.99
CA GLY A 95 -24.78 15.19 3.20
C GLY A 95 -24.94 13.75 2.68
N PRO A 96 -26.07 13.11 2.99
CA PRO A 96 -26.26 11.66 2.86
C PRO A 96 -26.29 11.17 1.41
N LEU A 97 -26.73 11.99 0.45
CA LEU A 97 -26.78 11.60 -0.96
C LEU A 97 -25.37 11.38 -1.54
N VAL A 98 -24.41 12.24 -1.18
CA VAL A 98 -23.02 12.11 -1.63
C VAL A 98 -22.32 11.00 -0.86
N ALA A 99 -22.62 10.86 0.44
CA ALA A 99 -22.12 9.76 1.27
C ALA A 99 -22.52 8.39 0.73
N ALA A 100 -23.75 8.24 0.21
CA ALA A 100 -24.21 7.00 -0.42
C ALA A 100 -23.33 6.58 -1.61
N LYS A 101 -22.82 7.54 -2.39
CA LYS A 101 -21.88 7.27 -3.48
C LYS A 101 -20.47 7.00 -2.98
N ALA A 102 -20.03 7.66 -1.91
CA ALA A 102 -18.77 7.36 -1.25
C ALA A 102 -18.74 5.94 -0.65
N ALA A 103 -19.90 5.35 -0.37
CA ALA A 103 -20.06 3.98 0.10
C ALA A 103 -19.99 2.92 -1.01
N GLU A 104 -19.82 3.32 -2.28
CA GLU A 104 -19.59 2.37 -3.38
C GLU A 104 -18.35 1.50 -3.13
N PRO A 105 -18.36 0.21 -3.55
CA PRO A 105 -17.24 -0.70 -3.32
C PRO A 105 -15.90 -0.16 -3.80
N THR A 106 -14.84 -0.44 -3.03
CA THR A 106 -13.48 -0.04 -3.37
C THR A 106 -13.05 -0.63 -4.71
N SER A 107 -12.38 0.18 -5.52
CA SER A 107 -11.87 -0.22 -6.83
C SER A 107 -10.69 -1.19 -6.72
N TRP A 108 -10.46 -1.95 -7.80
CA TRP A 108 -9.30 -2.85 -7.91
C TRP A 108 -7.96 -2.14 -7.62
N MET A 109 -7.82 -0.88 -8.06
CA MET A 109 -6.60 -0.10 -7.88
C MET A 109 -6.37 0.27 -6.40
N GLU A 110 -7.42 0.62 -5.67
CA GLU A 110 -7.34 0.92 -4.23
C GLU A 110 -6.96 -0.33 -3.45
N GLU A 111 -7.58 -1.46 -3.79
CA GLU A 111 -7.23 -2.74 -3.18
C GLU A 111 -5.79 -3.15 -3.51
N PHE A 112 -5.36 -3.05 -4.77
CA PHE A 112 -3.98 -3.31 -5.18
C PHE A 112 -2.97 -2.49 -4.38
N ARG A 113 -3.23 -1.18 -4.18
CA ARG A 113 -2.33 -0.29 -3.41
C ARG A 113 -2.23 -0.73 -1.96
N VAL A 114 -3.34 -1.07 -1.32
CA VAL A 114 -3.33 -1.57 0.06
C VAL A 114 -2.55 -2.88 0.17
N TYR A 115 -2.76 -3.83 -0.74
CA TYR A 115 -1.98 -5.06 -0.80
C TYR A 115 -0.49 -4.78 -0.99
N TRP A 116 -0.15 -3.91 -1.93
CA TRP A 116 1.24 -3.53 -2.21
C TRP A 116 1.92 -2.97 -0.97
N VAL A 117 1.26 -2.06 -0.25
CA VAL A 117 1.78 -1.51 0.99
C VAL A 117 1.95 -2.59 2.07
N LEU A 118 0.92 -3.41 2.30
CA LEU A 118 0.97 -4.46 3.32
C LEU A 118 2.09 -5.47 3.05
N TRP A 119 2.31 -5.85 1.80
CA TRP A 119 3.42 -6.72 1.41
C TRP A 119 4.78 -6.06 1.63
N HIS A 120 4.93 -4.76 1.38
CA HIS A 120 6.17 -4.03 1.71
C HIS A 120 6.41 -3.93 3.21
N LEU A 121 5.38 -3.65 4.00
CA LEU A 121 5.49 -3.61 5.47
C LEU A 121 5.89 -4.99 6.02
N GLN A 122 5.28 -6.05 5.50
CA GLN A 122 5.63 -7.43 5.84
C GLN A 122 7.06 -7.77 5.45
N HIS A 123 7.46 -7.40 4.23
CA HIS A 123 8.81 -7.62 3.72
C HIS A 123 9.86 -6.90 4.56
N TYR A 124 9.61 -5.63 4.88
CA TYR A 124 10.48 -4.83 5.73
C TYR A 124 10.61 -5.42 7.14
N SER A 125 9.49 -5.82 7.73
CA SER A 125 9.48 -6.39 9.09
C SER A 125 10.25 -7.72 9.14
N ALA A 126 10.01 -8.61 8.17
CA ALA A 126 10.74 -9.87 8.05
C ALA A 126 12.25 -9.65 7.85
N PHE A 127 12.62 -8.70 6.99
CA PHE A 127 14.03 -8.33 6.76
C PHE A 127 14.71 -7.85 8.04
N VAL A 128 14.08 -6.95 8.79
CA VAL A 128 14.63 -6.42 10.05
C VAL A 128 14.73 -7.51 11.12
N GLU A 129 13.72 -8.37 11.23
CA GLU A 129 13.73 -9.48 12.18
C GLU A 129 14.85 -10.49 11.89
N VAL A 130 14.93 -10.96 10.65
CA VAL A 130 15.90 -11.99 10.24
C VAL A 130 17.34 -11.45 10.24
N SER A 131 17.56 -10.21 9.82
CA SER A 131 18.89 -9.58 9.89
C SER A 131 19.42 -9.49 11.31
N LYS A 132 18.55 -9.23 12.30
CA LYS A 132 18.89 -9.24 13.72
C LYS A 132 19.11 -10.64 14.27
N ALA A 133 18.14 -11.53 14.07
CA ALA A 133 18.06 -12.79 14.80
C ALA A 133 18.83 -13.94 14.14
N ARG A 134 18.79 -14.04 12.81
CA ARG A 134 19.32 -15.19 12.08
C ARG A 134 20.63 -14.89 11.37
N TRP A 135 20.71 -13.77 10.67
CA TRP A 135 21.95 -13.36 9.99
C TRP A 135 22.94 -12.68 10.93
N ALA A 136 22.50 -12.30 12.13
CA ALA A 136 23.31 -11.68 13.18
C ALA A 136 24.13 -10.48 12.69
N TRP A 137 23.52 -9.62 11.86
CA TRP A 137 24.18 -8.43 11.35
C TRP A 137 24.53 -7.46 12.48
N PRO A 138 25.65 -6.74 12.40
CA PRO A 138 25.97 -5.67 13.33
C PRO A 138 24.87 -4.60 13.38
N LYS A 139 24.61 -4.02 14.56
CA LYS A 139 23.54 -3.02 14.76
C LYS A 139 23.65 -1.84 13.80
N ASP A 140 24.84 -1.29 13.61
CA ASP A 140 25.05 -0.15 12.70
C ASP A 140 24.73 -0.51 11.25
N TYR A 141 24.99 -1.76 10.87
CA TYR A 141 24.70 -2.27 9.55
C TYR A 141 23.19 -2.46 9.31
N ILE A 142 22.46 -2.91 10.33
CA ILE A 142 21.00 -3.00 10.29
C ILE A 142 20.38 -1.60 10.17
N GLU A 143 20.89 -0.62 10.90
CA GLU A 143 20.38 0.76 10.83
C GLU A 143 20.65 1.41 9.46
N ASP A 144 21.82 1.18 8.87
CA ASP A 144 22.12 1.61 7.49
C ASP A 144 21.18 0.93 6.48
N ALA A 145 20.99 -0.39 6.60
CA ALA A 145 20.09 -1.12 5.71
C ALA A 145 18.62 -0.70 5.85
N LYS A 146 18.17 -0.35 7.08
CA LYS A 146 16.83 0.20 7.32
C LYS A 146 16.64 1.56 6.65
N GLU A 147 17.65 2.41 6.67
CA GLU A 147 17.63 3.73 6.03
C GLU A 147 17.59 3.62 4.50
N ASN A 148 18.29 2.63 3.96
CA ASN A 148 18.37 2.40 2.52
C ASN A 148 17.32 1.41 1.98
N PHE A 149 16.44 0.86 2.83
CA PHE A 149 15.54 -0.24 2.45
C PHE A 149 14.65 0.11 1.24
N THR A 150 14.09 1.32 1.20
CA THR A 150 13.23 1.75 0.09
C THR A 150 14.00 1.87 -1.22
N THR A 151 15.23 2.35 -1.18
CA THR A 151 16.14 2.40 -2.34
C THR A 151 16.54 0.98 -2.79
N LEU A 152 16.95 0.13 -1.84
CA LEU A 152 17.35 -1.26 -2.08
C LEU A 152 16.23 -2.06 -2.73
N ASN A 153 14.99 -1.82 -2.32
CA ASN A 153 13.82 -2.56 -2.79
C ASN A 153 13.00 -1.81 -3.86
N ARG A 154 13.55 -0.71 -4.40
CA ARG A 154 12.93 0.12 -5.46
C ARG A 154 11.49 0.55 -5.13
N VAL A 155 11.24 0.87 -3.86
CA VAL A 155 9.98 1.41 -3.38
C VAL A 155 9.86 2.86 -3.89
N PRO A 156 8.93 3.17 -4.81
CA PRO A 156 8.82 4.51 -5.35
C PRO A 156 8.49 5.51 -4.25
N ARG A 157 9.24 6.62 -4.19
CA ARG A 157 9.05 7.66 -3.16
C ARG A 157 7.62 8.21 -3.12
N ILE A 158 6.98 8.31 -4.29
CA ILE A 158 5.60 8.82 -4.40
C ILE A 158 4.57 7.92 -3.70
N LEU A 159 4.88 6.64 -3.47
CA LEU A 159 4.00 5.70 -2.80
C LEU A 159 4.18 5.71 -1.27
N THR A 160 5.08 6.55 -0.74
CA THR A 160 5.27 6.66 0.72
C THR A 160 3.99 7.14 1.41
N GLU A 161 3.22 8.06 0.80
CA GLU A 161 1.94 8.50 1.36
C GLU A 161 0.97 7.33 1.58
N GLN A 162 0.96 6.37 0.65
CA GLN A 162 0.16 5.16 0.75
C GLN A 162 0.63 4.31 1.93
N VAL A 163 1.95 4.17 2.10
CA VAL A 163 2.55 3.47 3.26
C VAL A 163 2.08 4.10 4.56
N TRP A 164 2.19 5.42 4.71
CA TRP A 164 1.79 6.11 5.93
C TRP A 164 0.30 6.00 6.19
N THR A 165 -0.53 6.13 5.14
CA THR A 165 -1.98 6.03 5.28
C THR A 165 -2.41 4.64 5.73
N VAL A 166 -1.90 3.56 5.11
CA VAL A 166 -2.19 2.19 5.59
C VAL A 166 -1.65 1.98 7.00
N SER A 167 -0.46 2.51 7.32
CA SER A 167 0.14 2.33 8.64
C SER A 167 -0.67 3.01 9.74
N ALA A 168 -1.20 4.21 9.49
CA ALA A 168 -2.11 4.89 10.40
C ALA A 168 -3.41 4.09 10.60
N ILE A 169 -3.98 3.55 9.52
CA ILE A 169 -5.17 2.68 9.61
C ILE A 169 -4.89 1.40 10.40
N LEU A 170 -3.70 0.79 10.22
CA LEU A 170 -3.27 -0.34 11.04
C LEU A 170 -3.12 0.07 12.51
N ALA A 171 -2.60 1.27 12.79
CA ALA A 171 -2.48 1.82 14.13
C ALA A 171 -3.85 2.02 14.80
N ASP A 172 -4.81 2.58 14.07
CA ASP A 172 -6.20 2.73 14.51
C ASP A 172 -6.86 1.38 14.88
N MET A 173 -6.44 0.30 14.21
CA MET A 173 -6.90 -1.06 14.50
C MET A 173 -6.16 -1.72 15.67
N GLY A 174 -5.25 -0.99 16.34
CA GLY A 174 -4.51 -1.43 17.52
C GLY A 174 -3.15 -2.07 17.23
N LEU A 175 -2.68 -2.07 15.97
CA LEU A 175 -1.29 -2.44 15.69
C LEU A 175 -0.35 -1.29 16.11
N ARG A 176 0.91 -1.61 16.38
CA ARG A 176 1.89 -0.64 16.88
C ARG A 176 3.01 -0.44 15.87
N PRO A 177 2.88 0.52 14.94
CA PRO A 177 3.99 0.89 14.07
C PRO A 177 5.09 1.56 14.88
N LEU A 178 6.33 1.16 14.65
CA LEU A 178 7.51 1.87 15.12
C LEU A 178 8.02 2.75 13.98
N TYR A 179 7.82 4.05 14.12
CA TYR A 179 8.23 5.03 13.13
C TYR A 179 9.72 5.37 13.32
N GLY A 180 10.53 5.13 12.29
CA GLY A 180 11.95 5.47 12.33
C GLY A 180 12.19 6.94 11.98
N HIS A 181 12.82 7.71 12.86
CA HIS A 181 13.30 9.05 12.51
C HIS A 181 14.65 8.98 11.77
N PRO A 182 14.87 9.76 10.69
CA PRO A 182 16.18 9.88 10.05
C PRO A 182 17.23 10.41 11.04
N ARG A 183 18.43 9.82 11.05
CA ARG A 183 19.54 10.31 11.90
C ARG A 183 19.97 11.74 11.53
N SER A 184 19.74 12.11 10.28
CA SER A 184 20.13 13.38 9.65
C SER A 184 19.13 14.54 9.88
N LEU A 185 18.10 14.38 10.73
CA LEU A 185 17.19 15.49 11.02
C LEU A 185 17.95 16.69 11.65
N PRO A 186 17.76 17.92 11.14
CA PRO A 186 18.32 19.14 11.70
C PRO A 186 17.90 19.29 13.17
N PRO A 187 18.70 19.98 13.99
CA PRO A 187 18.38 20.19 15.41
C PRO A 187 16.97 20.79 15.64
N SER A 188 16.48 21.64 14.74
CA SER A 188 15.13 22.21 14.78
C SER A 188 13.99 21.20 14.59
N PHE A 189 14.28 19.99 14.10
CA PHE A 189 13.34 18.88 14.00
C PHE A 189 13.51 17.85 15.12
N ARG A 190 14.53 17.99 15.98
CA ARG A 190 14.82 17.09 17.11
C ARG A 190 14.17 17.52 18.43
N GLU A 191 13.37 18.58 18.43
CA GLU A 191 12.85 19.20 19.67
C GLU A 191 11.82 18.38 20.46
N VAL A 192 11.45 17.19 20.02
CA VAL A 192 10.74 16.25 20.91
C VAL A 192 11.67 15.09 21.21
N LYS A 193 12.11 15.04 22.46
CA LYS A 193 12.77 13.89 23.08
C LYS A 193 11.71 12.78 23.23
N GLU A 194 11.23 12.24 22.12
CA GLU A 194 10.37 11.06 22.04
C GLU A 194 11.25 9.83 22.31
N GLU A 195 11.63 9.65 23.59
CA GLU A 195 12.23 8.41 24.11
C GLU A 195 11.22 7.24 24.14
N GLN A 196 9.97 7.50 23.71
CA GLN A 196 8.97 6.49 23.40
C GLN A 196 8.62 6.56 21.92
N GLU A 197 8.56 5.38 21.33
CA GLU A 197 8.22 5.07 19.95
C GLU A 197 6.73 5.42 19.64
N GLU A 198 6.29 6.61 20.01
CA GLU A 198 4.94 7.12 19.78
C GLU A 198 4.78 7.64 18.34
N GLU A 199 3.54 7.62 17.86
CA GLU A 199 3.18 8.12 16.55
C GLU A 199 3.49 9.62 16.48
N SER A 200 4.40 10.01 15.58
CA SER A 200 4.85 11.39 15.47
C SER A 200 3.65 12.33 15.28
N SER A 201 3.58 13.39 16.09
CA SER A 201 2.59 14.47 15.93
C SER A 201 2.69 15.17 14.57
N LYS A 202 3.80 15.00 13.85
CA LYS A 202 3.99 15.48 12.49
C LYS A 202 3.56 14.39 11.52
N ALA A 203 2.60 14.71 10.66
CA ALA A 203 2.16 13.80 9.62
C ALA A 203 3.34 13.37 8.73
N GLY A 204 3.42 12.06 8.44
CA GLY A 204 4.57 11.40 7.79
C GLY A 204 5.04 12.02 6.47
N TRP A 205 4.17 12.76 5.76
CA TRP A 205 4.51 13.50 4.55
C TRP A 205 5.43 14.71 4.77
N THR A 206 5.51 15.25 5.98
CA THR A 206 6.39 16.38 6.31
C THR A 206 7.89 16.01 6.30
N PHE A 207 8.21 14.73 6.44
CA PHE A 207 9.60 14.24 6.47
C PHE A 207 10.18 13.98 5.07
N ASN A 208 9.34 13.73 4.07
CA ASN A 208 9.78 13.24 2.76
C ASN A 208 10.30 14.36 1.83
N GLN A 209 9.86 15.62 2.03
CA GLN A 209 10.32 16.75 1.21
C GLN A 209 11.77 17.17 1.52
N TYR A 210 12.30 16.81 2.70
CA TYR A 210 13.57 17.37 3.17
C TYR A 210 14.69 16.34 3.39
N PHE A 211 14.38 15.05 3.64
CA PHE A 211 15.38 14.14 4.26
C PHE A 211 15.75 12.89 3.46
N GLY A 212 15.36 12.79 2.19
CA GLY A 212 15.62 11.58 1.41
C GLY A 212 14.72 10.42 1.86
N ALA A 213 15.05 9.21 1.38
CA ALA A 213 14.26 7.98 1.49
C ALA A 213 13.52 7.86 2.85
N ALA A 214 12.20 8.04 2.83
CA ALA A 214 11.39 7.86 4.02
C ALA A 214 11.54 6.42 4.55
N ARG A 215 11.82 6.30 5.85
CA ARG A 215 11.88 5.00 6.53
C ARG A 215 10.46 4.42 6.59
N LEU A 216 10.33 3.16 6.21
CA LEU A 216 9.05 2.46 6.35
C LEU A 216 8.75 2.25 7.85
N PRO A 217 7.48 2.32 8.27
CA PRO A 217 7.09 1.93 9.62
C PRO A 217 7.40 0.45 9.86
N LEU A 218 8.03 0.13 11.00
CA LEU A 218 8.34 -1.24 11.39
C LEU A 218 7.20 -1.79 12.24
N PHE A 219 6.65 -2.93 11.87
CA PHE A 219 5.67 -3.64 12.69
C PHE A 219 6.33 -4.88 13.29
N ALA A 220 6.27 -5.03 14.62
CA ALA A 220 6.75 -6.25 15.27
C ALA A 220 5.96 -7.48 14.80
N SER A 221 4.67 -7.29 14.49
CA SER A 221 3.82 -8.30 13.88
C SER A 221 2.66 -7.64 13.15
N LEU A 222 2.36 -8.13 11.95
CA LEU A 222 1.11 -7.84 11.23
C LEU A 222 0.04 -8.87 11.58
N ALA A 223 -0.09 -9.22 12.87
CA ALA A 223 -1.14 -10.11 13.34
C ALA A 223 -2.52 -9.45 13.19
N LEU A 224 -3.55 -10.27 12.99
CA LEU A 224 -4.92 -9.78 12.96
C LEU A 224 -5.32 -9.31 14.38
N PRO A 225 -6.00 -8.16 14.52
CA PRO A 225 -6.45 -7.69 15.82
C PRO A 225 -7.55 -8.63 16.37
N PRO A 226 -7.79 -8.63 17.69
CA PRO A 226 -8.74 -9.55 18.33
C PRO A 226 -10.14 -9.53 17.69
N ASN A 227 -10.61 -8.35 17.29
CA ASN A 227 -11.95 -8.16 16.73
C ASN A 227 -12.01 -8.34 15.20
N HIS A 228 -10.99 -8.95 14.56
CA HIS A 228 -10.95 -9.10 13.10
C HIS A 228 -12.16 -9.82 12.48
N HIS A 229 -12.88 -10.64 13.26
CA HIS A 229 -14.10 -11.31 12.80
C HIS A 229 -15.28 -10.36 12.51
N SER A 230 -15.25 -9.13 13.02
CA SER A 230 -16.29 -8.13 12.75
C SER A 230 -16.13 -7.43 11.39
N TYR A 231 -15.01 -7.66 10.70
CA TYR A 231 -14.72 -7.03 9.43
C TYR A 231 -15.16 -7.92 8.26
N PRO A 232 -15.74 -7.33 7.20
CA PRO A 232 -16.05 -8.07 6.00
C PRO A 232 -14.75 -8.58 5.36
N VAL A 233 -14.78 -9.81 4.85
CA VAL A 233 -13.70 -10.40 4.06
C VAL A 233 -14.26 -10.69 2.67
N TRP A 234 -13.58 -10.19 1.65
CA TRP A 234 -13.96 -10.43 0.26
C TRP A 234 -12.77 -10.93 -0.56
N SER A 235 -13.09 -11.51 -1.70
CA SER A 235 -12.11 -11.84 -2.72
C SER A 235 -11.78 -10.59 -3.53
N PRO A 236 -10.51 -10.36 -3.89
CA PRO A 236 -10.16 -9.22 -4.71
C PRO A 236 -10.93 -9.19 -6.02
N PRO A 237 -11.32 -7.99 -6.51
CA PRO A 237 -12.01 -7.87 -7.78
C PRO A 237 -11.11 -8.37 -8.93
N PRO A 238 -11.70 -8.79 -10.05
CA PRO A 238 -10.93 -9.15 -11.24
C PRO A 238 -10.15 -7.94 -11.74
N ILE A 239 -9.02 -8.21 -12.38
CA ILE A 239 -8.17 -7.18 -12.97
C ILE A 239 -8.95 -6.49 -14.11
N PRO A 240 -9.13 -5.17 -14.08
CA PRO A 240 -9.87 -4.48 -15.14
C PRO A 240 -9.12 -4.53 -16.47
N SER A 241 -9.86 -4.59 -17.57
CA SER A 241 -9.26 -4.55 -18.91
C SER A 241 -8.67 -3.17 -19.24
N ASP A 242 -7.50 -3.14 -19.89
CA ASP A 242 -6.82 -1.90 -20.30
C ASP A 242 -7.61 -1.09 -21.36
N ASN A 243 -8.69 -1.66 -21.91
CA ASN A 243 -9.44 -1.08 -23.03
C ASN A 243 -10.59 -0.16 -22.58
N SER A 244 -11.05 -0.26 -21.34
CA SER A 244 -12.15 0.56 -20.83
C SER A 244 -11.79 2.06 -20.83
N ARG A 245 -12.70 2.91 -21.31
CA ARG A 245 -12.51 4.37 -21.31
C ARG A 245 -12.42 4.92 -19.88
N ILE A 246 -13.25 4.40 -18.97
CA ILE A 246 -13.26 4.78 -17.55
C ILE A 246 -11.91 4.43 -16.92
N GLU A 247 -11.44 3.21 -17.10
CA GLU A 247 -10.16 2.74 -16.53
C GLU A 247 -8.96 3.55 -17.02
N ARG A 248 -9.00 4.03 -18.27
CA ARG A 248 -7.97 4.92 -18.83
C ARG A 248 -8.04 6.33 -18.27
N ASN A 249 -9.24 6.92 -18.23
CA ASN A 249 -9.45 8.29 -17.74
C ASN A 249 -9.09 8.41 -16.25
N TRP A 250 -9.41 7.37 -15.49
CA TRP A 250 -9.16 7.31 -14.06
C TRP A 250 -7.82 6.64 -13.70
N GLN A 251 -7.05 6.20 -14.70
CA GLN A 251 -5.76 5.51 -14.53
C GLN A 251 -5.85 4.30 -13.59
N ARG A 252 -7.00 3.62 -13.60
CA ARG A 252 -7.30 2.43 -12.78
C ARG A 252 -6.89 1.12 -13.47
N ALA A 253 -6.51 1.19 -14.74
CA ALA A 253 -6.02 0.03 -15.47
C ALA A 253 -4.62 -0.43 -14.99
N PRO A 254 -4.29 -1.73 -15.08
CA PRO A 254 -3.04 -2.30 -14.58
C PRO A 254 -1.81 -1.59 -15.10
N ARG A 255 -1.76 -1.20 -16.38
CA ARG A 255 -0.60 -0.53 -16.98
C ARG A 255 -0.21 0.80 -16.31
N HIS A 256 -1.11 1.39 -15.53
CA HIS A 256 -0.85 2.64 -14.83
C HIS A 256 -0.20 2.41 -13.47
N ARG A 257 -0.39 1.25 -12.82
CA ARG A 257 -0.09 0.97 -11.38
C ARG A 257 1.27 1.42 -10.80
N MET A 258 2.31 1.62 -11.62
CA MET A 258 3.67 2.02 -11.20
C MET A 258 4.18 3.30 -11.88
N LYS A 259 3.36 4.04 -12.64
CA LYS A 259 3.81 5.27 -13.30
C LYS A 259 4.02 6.40 -12.27
N GLU A 260 4.96 7.31 -12.53
CA GLU A 260 5.29 8.42 -11.62
C GLU A 260 4.18 9.47 -11.46
N THR A 261 3.07 9.37 -12.20
CA THR A 261 1.89 10.25 -12.07
C THR A 261 1.01 9.97 -10.84
N PHE A 262 1.48 9.13 -9.91
CA PHE A 262 0.70 8.55 -8.81
C PHE A 262 0.63 9.40 -7.53
N ALA A 263 0.65 10.73 -7.66
CA ALA A 263 0.25 11.65 -6.58
C ALA A 263 -1.27 11.65 -6.30
N SER A 264 -1.99 10.60 -6.72
CA SER A 264 -3.42 10.44 -6.45
C SER A 264 -3.59 9.73 -5.11
N ALA A 265 -4.17 10.46 -4.14
CA ALA A 265 -4.58 9.97 -2.82
C ALA A 265 -5.23 8.58 -2.87
N MET A 266 -5.01 7.76 -1.82
CA MET A 266 -5.56 6.39 -1.72
C MET A 266 -7.08 6.35 -1.71
N ILE A 267 -7.72 7.40 -1.19
CA ILE A 267 -9.15 7.67 -1.33
C ILE A 267 -9.20 9.12 -1.79
N ARG A 268 -9.77 9.43 -2.94
CA ARG A 268 -9.77 10.82 -3.43
C ARG A 268 -10.64 11.67 -2.50
N PRO A 269 -10.08 12.69 -1.81
CA PRO A 269 -10.88 13.65 -1.08
C PRO A 269 -11.67 14.50 -2.08
N ILE A 270 -12.97 14.64 -1.86
CA ILE A 270 -13.79 15.66 -2.53
C ILE A 270 -13.61 16.97 -1.75
N ALA A 271 -12.44 17.59 -1.81
CA ALA A 271 -12.18 18.96 -1.35
C ALA A 271 -10.72 19.29 -1.72
N GLY A 272 -10.30 20.42 -2.25
CA GLY A 272 -10.93 21.63 -2.75
C GLY A 272 -9.77 22.50 -3.23
N ARG A 273 -9.89 23.09 -4.42
CA ARG A 273 -8.99 24.06 -5.09
C ARG A 273 -7.62 23.59 -5.64
N THR A 274 -7.62 23.60 -6.99
CA THR A 274 -6.65 24.20 -7.90
C THR A 274 -5.19 23.79 -7.80
N HIS A 275 -4.87 22.66 -8.42
CA HIS A 275 -3.97 22.72 -9.59
C HIS A 275 -4.56 21.88 -10.72
N GLN A 276 -4.48 22.42 -11.94
CA GLN A 276 -5.08 21.91 -13.16
C GLN A 276 -4.54 20.52 -13.51
N TYR A 277 -5.16 19.48 -12.94
CA TYR A 277 -5.31 18.22 -13.64
C TYR A 277 -6.69 18.22 -14.29
N PRO A 278 -6.83 17.89 -15.58
CA PRO A 278 -8.12 17.87 -16.27
C PRO A 278 -9.12 16.82 -15.74
N GLY A 279 -8.85 16.17 -14.60
CA GLY A 279 -9.68 15.14 -14.00
C GLY A 279 -10.47 15.52 -12.73
N PHE A 280 -10.28 16.71 -12.14
CA PHE A 280 -10.99 17.05 -10.88
C PHE A 280 -12.44 17.48 -11.11
N ALA A 281 -12.69 18.33 -12.11
CA ALA A 281 -14.05 18.74 -12.49
C ALA A 281 -14.88 17.53 -12.96
N GLN A 282 -14.29 16.66 -13.78
CA GLN A 282 -14.91 15.42 -14.23
C GLN A 282 -15.18 14.46 -13.05
N ALA A 283 -14.24 14.32 -12.10
CA ALA A 283 -14.45 13.48 -10.93
C ALA A 283 -15.62 13.94 -10.05
N SER A 284 -15.72 15.25 -9.82
CA SER A 284 -16.85 15.82 -9.09
C SER A 284 -18.16 15.72 -9.88
N GLN A 285 -18.12 15.74 -11.21
CA GLN A 285 -19.30 15.54 -12.06
C GLN A 285 -19.75 14.09 -12.10
N ASP A 286 -18.83 13.13 -12.29
CA ASP A 286 -19.12 11.68 -12.27
C ASP A 286 -19.75 11.28 -10.92
N LEU A 287 -19.25 11.85 -9.82
CA LEU A 287 -19.83 11.66 -8.48
C LEU A 287 -21.19 12.36 -8.30
N ARG A 288 -21.53 13.40 -9.06
CA ARG A 288 -22.83 14.07 -8.93
C ARG A 288 -23.90 13.48 -9.86
N TYR A 289 -23.52 13.10 -11.08
CA TYR A 289 -24.44 12.79 -12.17
C TYR A 289 -24.37 11.33 -12.66
N GLY A 290 -23.37 10.54 -12.21
CA GLY A 290 -23.19 9.16 -12.68
C GLY A 290 -22.68 9.09 -14.14
N PRO A 291 -22.17 7.93 -14.57
CA PRO A 291 -21.59 7.77 -15.91
C PRO A 291 -22.63 7.74 -17.05
N ASP A 292 -23.92 7.56 -16.74
CA ASP A 292 -24.97 7.28 -17.73
C ASP A 292 -25.95 8.45 -17.97
N GLU A 293 -25.86 9.55 -17.20
CA GLU A 293 -26.62 10.77 -17.51
C GLU A 293 -25.80 11.65 -18.47
N GLU A 294 -25.70 11.24 -19.73
CA GLU A 294 -25.46 12.20 -20.81
C GLU A 294 -26.60 13.23 -20.74
N ILE A 295 -26.27 14.43 -20.27
CA ILE A 295 -27.13 15.60 -20.40
C ILE A 295 -27.36 15.79 -21.89
N HIS A 296 -28.49 15.28 -22.40
CA HIS A 296 -29.04 15.67 -23.68
C HIS A 296 -29.42 17.15 -23.59
N SER A 297 -28.42 18.01 -23.80
CA SER A 297 -28.62 19.43 -24.09
C SER A 297 -29.30 19.53 -25.45
N ASN A 298 -30.62 19.37 -25.43
CA ASN A 298 -31.49 19.52 -26.58
C ASN A 298 -31.61 21.03 -26.84
N SER A 299 -30.76 21.58 -27.71
CA SER A 299 -30.90 22.95 -28.18
C SER A 299 -32.07 23.01 -29.16
N GLY A 300 -33.27 23.29 -28.65
CA GLY A 300 -34.40 23.70 -29.47
C GLY A 300 -34.11 25.07 -30.10
N ARG A 301 -33.58 25.10 -31.32
CA ARG A 301 -33.70 26.27 -32.20
C ARG A 301 -35.14 26.32 -32.70
N GLY A 302 -35.98 27.07 -32.00
CA GLY A 302 -37.19 27.64 -32.59
C GLY A 302 -36.78 28.83 -33.45
N ASN A 303 -36.99 28.74 -34.76
CA ASN A 303 -37.04 29.92 -35.62
C ASN A 303 -38.51 30.17 -35.97
N HIS A 304 -38.98 31.35 -35.54
CA HIS A 304 -40.03 32.11 -36.19
C HIS A 304 -39.50 32.72 -37.49
#